data_AF-A0A2N1UAA8-F1
#
_entry.id   AF-A0A2N1UAA8-F1
#
_cell.length_a   1.000
_cell.length_b   1.000
_cell.length_c   1.000
_cell.angle_alpha   90.00
_cell.angle_beta   90.00
_cell.angle_gamma   90.00
#
_symmetry.space_group_name_H-M   'P 1'
#
loop_
_entity.id
_entity.type
_entity.pdbx_description
1 polymer ?
#
loop_
_entity_poly.entity_id
_entity_poly.type
_entity_poly.pdbx_seq_one_letter_code
_entity_poly.pdbx_strand_id
1 'polypeptide(L)'
;MVKVYKKVVTSFKMQVKRRYLMLLKKEVVEKGLRRRRGECLGCGACCKSSFPCPFLYEKDGKLLCKIHENKPDVCKTYPFNEEDIFPHTRATCGYYFVDEDEEEKSL
;
A
#
# COMPACT_ATOMS: atom_id res chain seq x y z
N MET A 1 4.15 -18.09 17.09
CA MET A 1 3.93 -18.56 15.69
C MET A 1 2.58 -18.14 15.11
N VAL A 2 1.45 -18.37 15.79
CA VAL A 2 0.08 -18.07 15.26
C VAL A 2 -0.13 -16.62 14.79
N LYS A 3 0.36 -15.62 15.55
CA LYS A 3 0.22 -14.20 15.20
C LYS A 3 0.99 -13.82 13.92
N VAL A 4 2.19 -14.38 13.72
CA VAL A 4 3.02 -14.14 12.53
C VAL A 4 2.40 -14.77 11.29
N TYR A 5 1.91 -16.01 11.43
CA TYR A 5 1.18 -16.70 10.36
C TYR A 5 -0.07 -15.92 9.93
N LYS A 6 -0.86 -15.44 10.89
CA LYS A 6 -2.04 -14.61 10.64
C LYS A 6 -1.67 -13.33 9.88
N LYS A 7 -0.59 -12.64 10.26
CA LYS A 7 -0.09 -11.44 9.56
C LYS A 7 0.25 -11.72 8.10
N VAL A 8 1.03 -12.76 7.84
CA VAL A 8 1.48 -13.12 6.48
C VAL A 8 0.29 -13.50 5.61
N VAL A 9 -0.60 -14.37 6.10
CA VAL A 9 -1.79 -14.81 5.36
C VAL A 9 -2.73 -13.65 5.06
N THR A 10 -3.01 -12.77 6.04
CA THR A 10 -3.85 -11.59 5.82
C THR A 10 -3.24 -10.66 4.78
N SER A 11 -1.94 -10.35 4.90
CA SER A 11 -1.25 -9.48 3.94
C SER A 11 -1.29 -10.07 2.53
N PHE A 12 -1.10 -11.39 2.39
CA PHE A 12 -1.16 -12.06 1.10
C PHE A 12 -2.56 -12.01 0.49
N LYS A 13 -3.61 -12.29 1.28
CA LYS A 13 -5.02 -12.16 0.83
C LYS A 13 -5.33 -10.75 0.34
N MET A 14 -4.86 -9.72 1.04
CA MET A 14 -5.05 -8.32 0.62
C MET A 14 -4.32 -8.00 -0.68
N GLN A 15 -3.10 -8.53 -0.86
CA GLN A 15 -2.37 -8.39 -2.12
C GLN A 15 -3.06 -9.08 -3.32
N VAL A 16 -3.75 -10.21 -3.08
CA VAL A 16 -4.56 -10.88 -4.09
C VAL A 16 -5.83 -10.07 -4.38
N LYS A 17 -6.53 -9.60 -3.34
CA LYS A 17 -7.71 -8.71 -3.47
C LYS A 17 -7.38 -7.48 -4.32
N ARG A 18 -6.23 -6.84 -4.08
CA ARG A 18 -5.79 -5.69 -4.87
C ARG A 18 -5.61 -6.04 -6.35
N ARG A 19 -4.90 -7.11 -6.66
CA ARG A 19 -4.70 -7.54 -8.06
C ARG A 19 -6.03 -7.84 -8.75
N TYR A 20 -6.93 -8.53 -8.06
CA TYR A 20 -8.27 -8.79 -8.54
C TYR A 20 -9.04 -7.49 -8.84
N LEU A 21 -9.03 -6.52 -7.93
CA LEU A 21 -9.71 -5.23 -8.13
C LEU A 21 -9.07 -4.40 -9.24
N MET A 22 -7.75 -4.40 -9.36
CA MET A 22 -7.05 -3.72 -10.46
C MET A 22 -7.36 -4.33 -11.84
N LEU A 23 -7.69 -5.62 -11.90
CA LEU A 23 -8.03 -6.29 -13.16
C LEU A 23 -9.52 -6.14 -13.50
N LEU A 24 -10.42 -6.32 -12.53
CA LEU A 24 -11.86 -6.43 -12.79
C LEU A 24 -12.69 -5.21 -12.35
N LYS A 25 -12.15 -4.35 -11.48
CA LYS A 25 -12.88 -3.22 -10.87
C LYS A 25 -12.00 -1.96 -10.79
N LYS A 26 -11.42 -1.56 -11.94
CA LYS A 26 -10.49 -0.41 -12.04
C LYS A 26 -11.09 0.88 -11.48
N GLU A 27 -12.37 1.14 -11.74
CA GLU A 27 -13.07 2.34 -11.26
C GLU A 27 -13.05 2.47 -9.72
N VAL A 28 -13.18 1.36 -9.00
CA VAL A 28 -13.11 1.34 -7.52
C VAL A 28 -11.72 1.76 -7.05
N VAL A 29 -10.69 1.29 -7.75
CA VAL A 29 -9.29 1.59 -7.46
C VAL A 29 -9.00 3.06 -7.76
N GLU A 30 -9.44 3.56 -8.91
CA GLU A 30 -9.27 4.97 -9.31
C GLU A 30 -9.98 5.93 -8.35
N LYS A 31 -11.23 5.63 -7.96
CA LYS A 31 -11.95 6.44 -6.97
C LYS A 31 -11.21 6.48 -5.63
N GLY A 32 -10.67 5.36 -5.17
CA GLY A 32 -9.85 5.33 -3.97
C GLY A 32 -8.57 6.15 -4.10
N LEU A 33 -7.89 6.05 -5.25
CA LEU A 33 -6.67 6.82 -5.52
C LEU A 33 -6.90 8.33 -5.57
N ARG A 34 -8.05 8.80 -6.05
CA ARG A 34 -8.40 10.23 -6.04
C ARG A 34 -8.42 10.83 -4.63
N ARG A 35 -8.80 10.04 -3.63
CA ARG A 35 -8.82 10.42 -2.21
C ARG A 35 -7.47 10.25 -1.52
N ARG A 36 -6.51 9.58 -2.15
CA ARG A 36 -5.21 9.26 -1.53
C ARG A 36 -4.31 10.47 -1.44
N ARG A 37 -3.78 10.73 -0.25
CA ARG A 37 -2.79 11.78 0.01
C ARG A 37 -1.58 11.18 0.75
N GLY A 38 -0.53 11.97 0.87
CA GLY A 38 0.74 11.55 1.49
C GLY A 38 1.65 10.73 0.56
N GLU A 39 2.68 10.11 1.12
CA GLU A 39 3.75 9.46 0.35
C GLU A 39 4.33 8.20 1.03
N CYS A 40 5.13 7.46 0.27
CA CYS A 40 5.84 6.30 0.79
C CYS A 40 7.03 6.74 1.67
N LEU A 41 6.99 6.43 2.96
CA LEU A 41 8.04 6.79 3.93
C LEU A 41 9.34 5.97 3.80
N GLY A 42 9.42 5.00 2.87
CA GLY A 42 10.62 4.14 2.75
C GLY A 42 10.87 3.24 3.96
N CYS A 43 9.84 2.90 4.74
CA CYS A 43 9.96 2.07 5.94
C CYS A 43 10.03 0.55 5.63
N GLY A 44 9.76 0.15 4.39
CA GLY A 44 9.81 -1.25 3.93
C GLY A 44 8.79 -2.20 4.58
N ALA A 45 7.91 -1.72 5.47
CA ALA A 45 6.98 -2.57 6.21
C ALA A 45 5.99 -3.31 5.28
N CYS A 46 5.41 -2.60 4.31
CA CYS A 46 4.53 -3.18 3.29
C CYS A 46 5.27 -4.15 2.35
N CYS A 47 6.52 -3.83 1.98
CA CYS A 47 7.37 -4.66 1.11
C CYS A 47 7.83 -5.97 1.78
N LYS A 48 7.78 -6.07 3.12
CA LYS A 48 8.10 -7.27 3.91
C LYS A 48 6.85 -7.99 4.46
N SER A 49 5.64 -7.53 4.12
CA SER A 49 4.41 -7.92 4.83
C SER A 49 3.93 -9.36 4.55
N SER A 50 3.94 -9.79 3.29
CA SER A 50 3.53 -11.14 2.89
C SER A 50 4.76 -12.03 2.70
N PHE A 51 5.64 -11.60 1.80
CA PHE A 51 6.94 -12.19 1.57
C PHE A 51 7.95 -11.03 1.39
N PRO A 52 9.22 -11.22 1.77
CA PRO A 52 10.25 -10.21 1.50
C PRO A 52 10.36 -9.94 0.00
N CYS A 53 10.09 -8.70 -0.41
CA CYS A 53 10.24 -8.28 -1.81
C CYS A 53 11.71 -8.41 -2.24
N PRO A 54 12.02 -9.08 -3.36
CA PRO A 54 13.40 -9.27 -3.82
C PRO A 54 14.08 -7.97 -4.27
N PHE A 55 13.29 -6.94 -4.57
CA PHE A 55 13.78 -5.62 -4.97
C PHE A 55 13.98 -4.67 -3.78
N LEU A 56 13.65 -5.07 -2.55
CA LEU A 56 13.89 -4.25 -1.38
C LEU A 56 15.38 -4.29 -1.01
N TYR A 57 15.96 -3.14 -0.73
CA TYR A 57 17.33 -3.03 -0.24
C TYR A 57 17.44 -1.96 0.83
N GLU A 58 18.44 -2.08 1.68
CA GLU A 58 18.72 -1.10 2.72
C GLU A 58 19.91 -0.24 2.31
N LYS A 59 19.77 1.08 2.47
CA LYS A 59 20.83 2.05 2.24
C LYS A 59 20.65 3.20 3.24
N ASP A 60 21.69 3.52 3.99
CA ASP A 60 21.72 4.63 4.96
C ASP A 60 20.53 4.60 5.95
N GLY A 61 20.19 3.40 6.45
CA GLY A 61 19.08 3.17 7.38
C GLY A 61 17.67 3.29 6.76
N LYS A 62 17.56 3.49 5.43
CA LYS A 62 16.29 3.51 4.69
C LYS A 62 16.09 2.24 3.89
N LEU A 63 14.84 1.78 3.80
CA LEU A 63 14.46 0.62 2.98
C LEU A 63 13.91 1.09 1.63
N LEU A 64 14.79 1.05 0.63
CA LEU A 64 14.57 1.57 -0.72
C LEU A 64 14.22 0.45 -1.72
N CYS A 65 13.66 0.85 -2.87
CA CYS A 65 13.24 -0.06 -3.93
C CYS A 65 14.22 -0.05 -5.11
N LYS A 66 14.76 -1.23 -5.45
CA LYS A 66 15.50 -1.62 -6.67
C LYS A 66 15.04 -0.90 -7.93
N ILE A 67 13.74 -1.02 -8.13
CA ILE A 67 13.03 -0.68 -9.36
C ILE A 67 12.05 0.45 -9.10
N HIS A 68 12.46 1.47 -8.33
CA HIS A 68 11.52 2.50 -7.86
C HIS A 68 10.78 3.18 -9.02
N GLU A 69 11.50 3.49 -10.10
CA GLU A 69 10.97 4.11 -11.32
C GLU A 69 10.09 3.13 -12.11
N ASN A 70 10.50 1.86 -12.16
CA ASN A 70 9.83 0.78 -12.91
C ASN A 70 8.91 -0.07 -12.02
N LYS A 71 8.32 0.52 -10.98
CA LYS A 71 7.44 -0.22 -10.06
C LYS A 71 6.26 -0.81 -10.83
N PRO A 72 5.90 -2.08 -10.59
CA PRO A 72 4.66 -2.65 -11.07
C PRO A 72 3.46 -1.84 -10.57
N ASP A 73 2.39 -1.78 -11.35
CA ASP A 73 1.21 -0.98 -11.00
C ASP A 73 0.62 -1.40 -9.65
N VAL A 74 0.63 -2.70 -9.33
CA VAL A 74 0.17 -3.20 -8.02
C VAL A 74 0.91 -2.59 -6.81
N CYS A 75 2.16 -2.15 -7.02
CA CYS A 75 2.96 -1.45 -6.02
C CYS A 75 2.68 0.06 -6.03
N LYS A 76 2.48 0.68 -7.21
CA LYS A 76 2.14 2.12 -7.34
C LYS A 76 0.77 2.45 -6.75
N THR A 77 -0.16 1.52 -6.95
CA THR A 77 -1.55 1.64 -6.53
C THR A 77 -1.72 1.35 -5.04
N TYR A 78 -0.70 0.80 -4.36
CA TYR A 78 -0.79 0.56 -2.93
C TYR A 78 -0.51 1.80 -2.08
N PRO A 79 -1.27 2.02 -0.99
CA PRO A 79 -2.64 1.55 -0.79
C PRO A 79 -3.58 2.33 -1.71
N PHE A 80 -4.66 1.71 -2.20
CA PHE A 80 -5.65 2.44 -3.03
C PHE A 80 -6.84 2.96 -2.20
N ASN A 81 -7.05 2.42 -1.00
CA ASN A 81 -8.02 2.92 -0.01
C ASN A 81 -7.57 2.53 1.42
N GLU A 82 -8.33 2.97 2.42
CA GLU A 82 -8.11 2.75 3.86
C GLU A 82 -8.12 1.26 4.24
N GLU A 83 -8.91 0.46 3.52
CA GLU A 83 -9.01 -0.98 3.70
C GLU A 83 -7.80 -1.73 3.14
N ASP A 84 -7.13 -1.19 2.13
CA ASP A 84 -5.98 -1.81 1.49
C ASP A 84 -4.70 -1.62 2.32
N ILE A 85 -4.68 -0.70 3.30
CA ILE A 85 -3.55 -0.58 4.24
C ILE A 85 -3.44 -1.83 5.10
N PHE A 86 -2.24 -2.42 5.21
CA PHE A 86 -2.07 -3.63 6.01
C PHE A 86 -2.34 -3.32 7.50
N PRO A 87 -3.03 -4.20 8.24
CA PRO A 87 -3.40 -3.93 9.63
C PRO A 87 -2.21 -3.58 10.53
N HIS A 88 -1.06 -4.23 10.33
CA HIS A 88 0.16 -3.98 11.11
C HIS A 88 0.97 -2.77 10.67
N THR A 89 0.59 -2.08 9.58
CA THR A 89 1.22 -0.84 9.13
C THR A 89 0.29 0.37 9.25
N ARG A 90 -0.98 0.17 9.63
CA ARG A 90 -2.00 1.22 9.62
C ARG A 90 -1.61 2.44 10.45
N ALA A 91 -1.02 2.25 11.63
CA ALA A 91 -0.61 3.34 12.51
C ALA A 91 0.61 4.14 12.04
N THR A 92 1.39 3.61 11.08
CA THR A 92 2.69 4.18 10.66
C THR A 92 2.78 4.38 9.15
N CYS A 93 1.66 4.27 8.43
CA CYS A 93 1.61 4.45 6.99
C CYS A 93 1.65 5.95 6.68
N GLY A 94 2.49 6.37 5.74
CA GLY A 94 2.53 7.77 5.28
C GLY A 94 1.36 8.16 4.37
N TYR A 95 0.60 7.17 3.88
CA TYR A 95 -0.60 7.42 3.09
C TYR A 95 -1.83 7.53 3.97
N TYR A 96 -2.68 8.50 3.66
CA TYR A 96 -4.00 8.72 4.26
C TYR A 96 -5.02 9.07 3.18
N PHE A 97 -6.29 9.13 3.56
CA PHE A 97 -7.40 9.33 2.64
C PHE A 97 -8.33 10.42 3.16
N VAL A 98 -8.76 11.29 2.25
CA VAL A 98 -9.68 12.40 2.53
C VAL A 98 -11.00 12.17 1.81
N ASP A 99 -12.10 12.65 2.37
CA ASP A 99 -13.40 12.57 1.70
C ASP A 99 -13.50 13.65 0.61
N GLU A 100 -14.16 13.32 -0.50
CA GLU A 100 -14.29 14.21 -1.67
C GLU A 100 -15.00 15.54 -1.28
N ASP A 101 -15.86 15.51 -0.26
CA ASP A 101 -16.62 16.66 0.25
C ASP A 101 -15.79 17.61 1.15
N GLU A 102 -14.62 17.19 1.65
CA GLU A 102 -13.77 18.03 2.50
C GLU A 102 -12.79 18.90 1.68
N GLU A 103 -12.50 18.51 0.44
CA GLU A 103 -11.57 19.23 -0.43
C GLU A 103 -12.17 20.55 -0.94
N GLU A 104 -13.49 20.60 -1.18
CA GLU A 104 -14.22 21.79 -1.62
C GLU A 104 -14.31 22.90 -0.55
N LYS A 105 -14.13 22.58 0.73
CA LYS A 105 -14.11 23.56 1.84
C LYS A 105 -12.74 24.19 2.10
N SER A 106 -11.70 23.74 1.41
CA SER A 106 -10.32 24.21 1.58
C SER A 106 -9.80 25.11 0.46
N LEU A 107 -10.66 25.37 -0.55
CA LEU A 107 -10.50 26.32 -1.65
C LEU A 107 -11.31 27.60 -1.36
#